data_AF-A0A954IHJ1-F1
#
_entry.id   AF-A0A954IHJ1-F1
#
_cell.length_a   1.000
_cell.length_b   1.000
_cell.length_c   1.000
_cell.angle_alpha   90.00
_cell.angle_beta   90.00
_cell.angle_gamma   90.00
#
_symmetry.space_group_name_H-M   'P 1'
#
loop_
_entity.id
_entity.type
_entity.pdbx_description
1 polymer ?
#
loop_
_entity_poly.entity_id
_entity_poly.type
_entity_poly.pdbx_seq_one_letter_code
_entity_poly.pdbx_strand_id
1 'polypeptide(L)'
;MKPLHLQIEVGSEGVSLKWFGESAVYSAGSVQYDLRMDADTSFVPDPYLIDLHPLFAEVARGDIADADTLARADEFLALHDLLDSDSLTDLADKLFRFLYPLSRLGKTFAATHKSLDGRIWIDPDRRLVRVWFATDRRVVRDGDAVHHFSSLEPADEITYGVCNVFIPESHKPGSTGTPFWRRWICLKADDSLKLHSIHDLPADVFWAGLNRKLSSWWKEGERNLFVYIHGYNVSFEQAAIGAAQIGYDLKVPGEIAFYSWPSHASPIEYSADEATIGGSVQHMAHFLSALSARSGAERIHLFVHSMGNRGFLSALERIVANHEPQLSLGQVFFCAPDEDVRTFRDKSTRFPHRSERRTLLVSPEDNAVFLSREKHGQLPRVGYVSSEGPTIIDGIDTVEVGGFGMFNLGHGYFASAERVIHDIRDAITFGRPAAEREIPRPFNKHFVIDVRNAREDAT
;
A
#
# COMPACT_ATOMS: atom_id res chain seq x y z
N MET A 1 -19.34 -11.68 -14.86
CA MET A 1 -18.23 -12.40 -15.53
C MET A 1 -17.44 -11.37 -16.31
N LYS A 2 -16.11 -11.32 -16.13
CA LYS A 2 -15.25 -10.35 -16.82
C LYS A 2 -15.00 -10.83 -18.28
N PRO A 3 -14.95 -9.92 -19.27
CA PRO A 3 -15.12 -10.30 -20.68
C PRO A 3 -13.96 -11.07 -21.30
N LEU A 4 -12.72 -10.95 -20.79
CA LEU A 4 -11.55 -11.68 -21.33
C LEU A 4 -10.43 -11.87 -20.29
N HIS A 5 -10.43 -12.97 -19.52
CA HIS A 5 -9.38 -13.23 -18.51
C HIS A 5 -9.06 -14.72 -18.39
N LEU A 6 -7.86 -15.08 -17.93
CA LEU A 6 -7.45 -16.42 -17.53
C LEU A 6 -7.30 -16.49 -16.00
N GLN A 7 -8.16 -17.27 -15.35
CA GLN A 7 -8.08 -17.60 -13.94
C GLN A 7 -7.20 -18.83 -13.73
N ILE A 8 -6.33 -18.75 -12.72
CA ILE A 8 -5.39 -19.80 -12.33
C ILE A 8 -5.71 -20.24 -10.90
N GLU A 9 -5.89 -21.54 -10.71
CA GLU A 9 -6.12 -22.17 -9.41
C GLU A 9 -5.11 -23.29 -9.23
N VAL A 10 -4.31 -23.25 -8.16
CA VAL A 10 -3.28 -24.27 -7.88
C VAL A 10 -3.79 -25.18 -6.77
N GLY A 11 -3.83 -26.48 -7.02
CA GLY A 11 -4.23 -27.53 -6.09
C GLY A 11 -3.10 -28.51 -5.80
N SER A 12 -3.33 -29.45 -4.89
CA SER A 12 -2.33 -30.47 -4.49
C SER A 12 -1.99 -31.47 -5.59
N GLU A 13 -2.85 -31.62 -6.60
CA GLU A 13 -2.74 -32.60 -7.68
C GLU A 13 -2.59 -31.93 -9.06
N GLY A 14 -2.33 -30.62 -9.12
CA GLY A 14 -2.17 -29.91 -10.40
C GLY A 14 -2.65 -28.46 -10.39
N VAL A 15 -2.66 -27.85 -11.58
CA VAL A 15 -3.12 -26.48 -11.85
C VAL A 15 -4.41 -26.53 -12.66
N SER A 16 -5.46 -25.89 -12.15
CA SER A 16 -6.70 -25.62 -12.87
C SER A 16 -6.62 -24.24 -13.54
N LEU A 17 -6.84 -24.22 -14.85
CA LEU A 17 -6.85 -23.02 -15.66
C LEU A 17 -8.23 -22.84 -16.27
N LYS A 18 -8.80 -21.64 -16.12
CA LYS A 18 -10.12 -21.30 -16.63
C LYS A 18 -10.09 -19.96 -17.34
N TRP A 19 -10.38 -19.97 -18.64
CA TRP A 19 -10.47 -18.73 -19.41
C TRP A 19 -11.93 -18.30 -19.65
N PHE A 20 -12.14 -16.99 -19.65
CA PHE A 20 -13.44 -16.35 -19.85
C PHE A 20 -13.43 -15.53 -21.15
N GLY A 21 -14.57 -15.52 -21.87
CA GLY A 21 -14.76 -14.84 -23.16
C GLY A 21 -16.21 -14.52 -23.46
N GLU A 22 -16.50 -13.39 -24.10
CA GLU A 22 -17.85 -13.10 -24.61
C GLU A 22 -18.13 -13.91 -25.89
N SER A 23 -19.10 -14.82 -25.81
CA SER A 23 -19.31 -15.87 -26.79
C SER A 23 -20.02 -15.38 -28.05
N ALA A 24 -19.36 -15.58 -29.19
CA ALA A 24 -20.03 -16.25 -30.29
C ALA A 24 -19.07 -17.33 -30.79
N VAL A 25 -19.39 -18.59 -30.49
CA VAL A 25 -18.88 -19.86 -31.07
C VAL A 25 -17.96 -20.75 -30.21
N TYR A 26 -17.32 -20.31 -29.11
CA TYR A 26 -16.51 -21.22 -28.28
C TYR A 26 -16.90 -21.19 -26.79
N SER A 27 -17.14 -22.36 -26.21
CA SER A 27 -17.46 -22.55 -24.79
C SER A 27 -16.29 -22.15 -23.89
N ALA A 28 -16.59 -21.52 -22.74
CA ALA A 28 -15.61 -21.32 -21.66
C ALA A 28 -15.00 -22.66 -21.25
N GLY A 29 -13.68 -22.78 -21.32
CA GLY A 29 -12.95 -24.01 -21.01
C GLY A 29 -12.34 -23.94 -19.61
N SER A 30 -12.48 -25.04 -18.86
CA SER A 30 -11.66 -25.32 -17.68
C SER A 30 -10.82 -26.55 -17.97
N VAL A 31 -9.52 -26.48 -17.74
CA VAL A 31 -8.58 -27.57 -17.98
C VAL A 31 -7.67 -27.71 -16.77
N GLN A 32 -7.38 -28.96 -16.40
CA GLN A 32 -6.42 -29.28 -15.35
C GLN A 32 -5.12 -29.73 -16.00
N TYR A 33 -4.00 -29.23 -15.50
CA TYR A 33 -2.65 -29.48 -15.96
C TYR A 33 -1.76 -29.95 -14.81
N ASP A 34 -0.73 -30.72 -15.15
CA ASP A 34 0.23 -31.21 -14.17
C ASP A 34 1.25 -30.14 -13.80
N LEU A 35 1.68 -30.17 -12.54
CA LEU A 35 2.70 -29.29 -12.01
C LEU A 35 4.10 -29.81 -12.33
N ARG A 36 5.01 -28.90 -12.66
CA ARG A 36 6.43 -29.22 -12.70
C ARG A 36 6.97 -29.40 -11.28
N MET A 37 7.28 -30.63 -10.90
CA MET A 37 7.81 -30.99 -9.57
C MET A 37 9.33 -30.80 -9.53
N ASP A 38 9.85 -29.58 -9.64
CA ASP A 38 11.27 -29.32 -9.40
C ASP A 38 11.52 -28.91 -7.95
N ALA A 39 12.58 -29.46 -7.34
CA ALA A 39 12.84 -29.30 -5.90
C ALA A 39 13.30 -27.88 -5.52
N ASP A 40 13.78 -27.12 -6.51
CA ASP A 40 14.29 -25.75 -6.33
C ASP A 40 13.30 -24.65 -6.77
N THR A 41 12.18 -25.02 -7.43
CA THR A 41 11.11 -24.07 -7.75
C THR A 41 10.26 -23.81 -6.51
N SER A 42 10.69 -22.81 -5.73
CA SER A 42 9.88 -22.21 -4.66
C SER A 42 8.78 -21.33 -5.27
N PHE A 43 7.80 -21.98 -5.93
CA PHE A 43 6.63 -21.29 -6.45
C PHE A 43 5.62 -21.07 -5.33
N VAL A 44 5.53 -19.83 -4.84
CA VAL A 44 4.48 -19.40 -3.92
C VAL A 44 3.40 -18.74 -4.77
N PRO A 45 2.24 -19.39 -4.98
CA PRO A 45 1.27 -18.89 -5.92
C PRO A 45 0.71 -17.55 -5.44
N ASP A 46 0.77 -16.53 -6.31
CA ASP A 46 -0.06 -15.34 -6.26
C ASP A 46 -0.98 -15.34 -7.49
N PRO A 47 -2.02 -16.19 -7.55
CA PRO A 47 -2.99 -16.06 -8.61
C PRO A 47 -3.94 -14.93 -8.21
N TYR A 48 -4.37 -14.11 -9.15
CA TYR A 48 -5.75 -14.20 -9.63
C TYR A 48 -5.96 -13.28 -10.83
N LEU A 49 -6.26 -13.91 -11.98
CA LEU A 49 -6.62 -13.33 -13.26
C LEU A 49 -5.47 -12.70 -14.05
N ILE A 50 -5.04 -13.39 -15.11
CA ILE A 50 -4.28 -12.79 -16.21
C ILE A 50 -5.28 -12.10 -17.14
N ASP A 51 -5.04 -10.82 -17.43
CA ASP A 51 -5.78 -10.09 -18.45
C ASP A 51 -5.31 -10.54 -19.85
N LEU A 52 -6.25 -11.04 -20.67
CA LEU A 52 -5.95 -11.56 -22.00
C LEU A 52 -6.08 -10.49 -23.10
N HIS A 53 -6.53 -9.27 -22.80
CA HIS A 53 -6.71 -8.23 -23.82
C HIS A 53 -5.42 -7.85 -24.57
N PRO A 54 -4.24 -7.81 -23.93
CA PRO A 54 -3.02 -7.48 -24.64
C PRO A 54 -2.60 -8.55 -25.66
N LEU A 55 -2.67 -9.82 -25.27
CA LEU A 55 -2.44 -10.98 -26.15
C LEU A 55 -3.40 -11.00 -27.33
N PHE A 56 -4.69 -10.72 -27.06
CA PHE A 56 -5.69 -10.57 -28.09
C PHE A 56 -5.28 -9.51 -29.14
N ALA A 57 -4.78 -8.36 -28.67
CA ALA A 57 -4.37 -7.27 -29.55
C ALA A 57 -3.12 -7.63 -30.39
N GLU A 58 -2.18 -8.40 -29.84
CA GLU A 58 -1.00 -8.89 -30.55
C GLU A 58 -1.35 -9.93 -31.61
N VAL A 59 -2.26 -10.86 -31.30
CA VAL A 59 -2.80 -11.81 -32.29
C VAL A 59 -3.57 -11.08 -33.39
N ALA A 60 -4.28 -9.99 -33.06
CA ALA A 60 -4.99 -9.16 -34.04
C ALA A 60 -4.04 -8.42 -34.99
N ARG A 61 -2.91 -7.91 -34.47
CA ARG A 61 -1.86 -7.24 -35.26
C ARG A 61 -0.99 -8.23 -36.05
N GLY A 62 -0.98 -9.51 -35.65
CA GLY A 62 -0.16 -10.55 -36.24
C GLY A 62 1.24 -10.68 -35.62
N ASP A 63 1.46 -10.02 -34.48
CA ASP A 63 2.71 -10.10 -33.70
C ASP A 63 2.85 -11.51 -33.08
N ILE A 64 1.72 -12.11 -32.68
CA ILE A 64 1.60 -13.51 -32.30
C ILE A 64 0.86 -14.23 -33.44
N ALA A 65 1.59 -15.07 -34.18
CA ALA A 65 1.08 -15.71 -35.40
C ALA A 65 0.63 -17.16 -35.18
N ASP A 66 1.07 -17.79 -34.09
CA ASP A 66 0.82 -19.19 -33.78
C ASP A 66 0.91 -19.48 -32.27
N ALA A 67 0.62 -20.73 -31.89
CA ALA A 67 0.70 -21.19 -30.50
C ALA A 67 2.13 -21.14 -29.94
N ASP A 68 3.16 -21.33 -30.78
CA ASP A 68 4.56 -21.35 -30.34
C ASP A 68 5.08 -19.95 -29.99
N THR A 69 4.60 -18.93 -30.70
CA THR A 69 4.85 -17.52 -30.37
C THR A 69 4.02 -17.07 -29.17
N LEU A 70 2.78 -17.55 -29.03
CA LEU A 70 1.95 -17.29 -27.85
C LEU A 70 2.54 -17.92 -26.59
N ALA A 71 3.04 -19.16 -26.68
CA ALA A 71 3.68 -19.83 -25.55
C ALA A 71 4.83 -18.98 -25.03
N ARG A 72 5.62 -18.35 -25.91
CA ARG A 72 6.76 -17.49 -25.55
C ARG A 72 6.39 -16.06 -25.15
N ALA A 73 5.10 -15.73 -25.11
CA ALA A 73 4.65 -14.41 -24.71
C ALA A 73 4.91 -14.18 -23.22
N ASP A 74 5.19 -12.94 -22.88
CA ASP A 74 5.57 -12.49 -21.54
C ASP A 74 4.49 -12.91 -20.52
N GLU A 75 3.22 -12.79 -20.86
CA GLU A 75 2.05 -13.13 -20.04
C GLU A 75 2.02 -14.59 -19.57
N PHE A 76 2.70 -15.47 -20.30
CA PHE A 76 2.74 -16.89 -20.07
C PHE A 76 3.99 -17.34 -19.30
N LEU A 77 4.95 -16.46 -19.02
CA LEU A 77 6.20 -16.80 -18.33
C LEU A 77 5.95 -17.45 -16.96
N ALA A 78 4.97 -16.98 -16.19
CA ALA A 78 4.62 -17.60 -14.91
C ALA A 78 4.05 -19.03 -15.06
N LEU A 79 3.44 -19.34 -16.23
CA LEU A 79 2.95 -20.67 -16.55
C LEU A 79 4.07 -21.57 -17.10
N HIS A 80 5.13 -21.03 -17.71
CA HIS A 80 6.33 -21.79 -18.11
C HIS A 80 7.03 -22.43 -16.93
N ASP A 81 7.13 -21.69 -15.83
CA ASP A 81 7.78 -22.18 -14.62
C ASP A 81 6.91 -23.21 -13.88
N LEU A 82 5.60 -23.17 -14.13
CA LEU A 82 4.59 -23.95 -13.41
C LEU A 82 4.22 -25.26 -14.11
N LEU A 83 4.09 -25.22 -15.43
CA LEU A 83 3.66 -26.35 -16.26
C LEU A 83 4.88 -27.03 -16.89
N ASP A 84 4.76 -28.33 -17.17
CA ASP A 84 5.71 -28.96 -18.09
C ASP A 84 5.55 -28.42 -19.52
N SER A 85 6.55 -28.70 -20.37
CA SER A 85 6.56 -28.18 -21.75
C SER A 85 5.35 -28.62 -22.55
N ASP A 86 4.88 -29.85 -22.36
CA ASP A 86 3.78 -30.42 -23.13
C ASP A 86 2.43 -29.78 -22.75
N SER A 87 2.21 -29.60 -21.45
CA SER A 87 1.07 -28.91 -20.85
C SER A 87 1.01 -27.44 -21.25
N LEU A 88 2.16 -26.77 -21.27
CA LEU A 88 2.25 -25.39 -21.72
C LEU A 88 1.94 -25.25 -23.22
N THR A 89 2.50 -26.14 -24.06
CA THR A 89 2.21 -26.14 -25.50
C THR A 89 0.73 -26.40 -25.76
N ASP A 90 0.11 -27.36 -25.06
CA ASP A 90 -1.33 -27.63 -25.18
C ASP A 90 -2.19 -26.43 -24.75
N LEU A 91 -1.83 -25.77 -23.64
CA LEU A 91 -2.50 -24.55 -23.20
C LEU A 91 -2.40 -23.43 -24.24
N ALA A 92 -1.20 -23.20 -24.78
CA ALA A 92 -0.97 -22.18 -25.80
C ALA A 92 -1.77 -22.47 -27.08
N ASP A 93 -1.84 -23.72 -27.53
CA ASP A 93 -2.68 -24.10 -28.69
C ASP A 93 -4.16 -23.83 -28.43
N LYS A 94 -4.68 -24.26 -27.27
CA LYS A 94 -6.09 -24.03 -26.89
C LYS A 94 -6.42 -22.55 -26.81
N LEU A 95 -5.54 -21.76 -26.20
CA LEU A 95 -5.77 -20.34 -26.02
C LEU A 95 -5.59 -19.56 -27.32
N PHE A 96 -4.63 -19.91 -28.17
CA PHE A 96 -4.48 -19.32 -29.50
C PHE A 96 -5.71 -19.59 -30.37
N ARG A 97 -6.23 -20.82 -30.35
CA ARG A 97 -7.49 -21.18 -31.04
C ARG A 97 -8.71 -20.44 -30.51
N PHE A 98 -8.67 -20.01 -29.25
CA PHE A 98 -9.69 -19.16 -28.67
C PHE A 98 -9.52 -17.70 -29.11
N LEU A 99 -8.31 -17.13 -29.03
CA LEU A 99 -8.05 -15.71 -29.33
C LEU A 99 -8.06 -15.38 -30.82
N TYR A 100 -7.56 -16.27 -31.69
CA TYR A 100 -7.39 -16.00 -33.11
C TYR A 100 -8.71 -15.78 -33.88
N PRO A 101 -9.76 -16.61 -33.74
CA PRO A 101 -11.04 -16.34 -34.39
C PRO A 101 -11.68 -15.05 -33.88
N LEU A 102 -11.55 -14.76 -32.58
CA LEU A 102 -12.04 -13.52 -31.98
C LEU A 102 -11.34 -12.30 -32.59
N SER A 103 -10.04 -12.38 -32.87
CA SER A 103 -9.26 -11.26 -33.44
C SER A 103 -9.65 -10.96 -34.89
N ARG A 104 -10.11 -11.97 -35.63
CA ARG A 104 -10.54 -11.84 -37.04
C ARG A 104 -11.97 -11.35 -37.23
N LEU A 105 -12.81 -11.40 -36.20
CA LEU A 105 -14.21 -10.98 -36.29
C LEU A 105 -14.41 -9.46 -36.36
N GLY A 106 -13.33 -8.65 -36.37
CA GLY A 106 -13.39 -7.20 -36.45
C GLY A 106 -14.09 -6.54 -35.25
N LYS A 107 -14.42 -7.33 -34.23
CA LYS A 107 -14.98 -6.84 -32.97
C LYS A 107 -13.85 -6.19 -32.19
N THR A 108 -13.95 -4.88 -31.98
CA THR A 108 -13.31 -4.27 -30.83
C THR A 108 -14.02 -4.80 -29.61
N PHE A 109 -13.43 -5.78 -28.95
CA PHE A 109 -13.79 -6.03 -27.55
C PHE A 109 -13.53 -4.70 -26.85
N ALA A 110 -14.53 -4.19 -26.16
CA ALA A 110 -14.28 -3.14 -25.20
C ALA A 110 -13.34 -3.78 -24.18
N ALA A 111 -12.04 -3.57 -24.33
CA ALA A 111 -11.16 -3.63 -23.18
C ALA A 111 -11.85 -2.69 -22.20
N THR A 112 -12.40 -3.25 -21.13
CA THR A 112 -12.62 -2.48 -19.93
C THR A 112 -11.23 -2.12 -19.42
N HIS A 113 -10.66 -1.13 -20.12
CA HIS A 113 -9.54 -0.26 -19.81
C HIS A 113 -8.15 -0.76 -20.10
N LYS A 114 -7.65 -0.25 -21.23
CA LYS A 114 -6.23 -0.06 -21.47
C LYS A 114 -5.62 0.73 -20.30
N SER A 115 -4.69 0.11 -19.58
CA SER A 115 -3.57 0.87 -19.02
C SER A 115 -2.85 1.53 -20.20
N LEU A 116 -2.60 2.85 -20.09
CA LEU A 116 -2.08 3.69 -21.19
C LEU A 116 -0.61 3.40 -21.58
N ASP A 117 0.06 2.47 -20.92
CA ASP A 117 1.48 2.22 -21.11
C ASP A 117 1.81 0.92 -21.84
N GLY A 118 0.81 0.14 -22.30
CA GLY A 118 1.05 -1.02 -23.16
C GLY A 118 1.96 -2.08 -22.54
N ARG A 119 2.10 -2.07 -21.22
CA ARG A 119 2.85 -3.06 -20.46
C ARG A 119 1.88 -4.04 -19.86
N ILE A 120 2.24 -5.30 -20.06
CA ILE A 120 1.49 -6.43 -19.60
C ILE A 120 2.24 -6.95 -18.39
N TRP A 121 1.55 -7.08 -17.26
CA TRP A 121 2.18 -7.30 -15.96
C TRP A 121 2.32 -8.78 -15.64
N ILE A 122 3.51 -9.30 -15.91
CA ILE A 122 4.16 -10.32 -15.09
C ILE A 122 4.60 -9.62 -13.77
N ASP A 123 5.01 -10.37 -12.75
CA ASP A 123 6.01 -9.86 -11.79
C ASP A 123 7.42 -10.28 -12.29
N PRO A 124 8.02 -9.63 -13.32
CA PRO A 124 9.32 -10.04 -13.81
C PRO A 124 10.45 -9.30 -13.06
N ASP A 125 10.11 -8.53 -12.02
CA ASP A 125 11.05 -7.68 -11.31
C ASP A 125 10.63 -7.62 -9.83
N ARG A 126 11.49 -8.09 -8.93
CA ARG A 126 11.40 -8.01 -7.45
C ARG A 126 11.19 -6.59 -6.87
N ARG A 127 10.89 -5.62 -7.72
CA ARG A 127 10.89 -4.18 -7.50
C ARG A 127 9.53 -3.53 -7.71
N LEU A 128 8.50 -4.29 -8.05
CA LEU A 128 7.14 -3.83 -7.81
C LEU A 128 6.71 -4.18 -6.40
N VAL A 129 6.15 -3.20 -5.71
CA VAL A 129 5.44 -3.43 -4.46
C VAL A 129 3.96 -3.27 -4.72
N ARG A 130 3.23 -4.37 -4.57
CA ARG A 130 1.77 -4.36 -4.52
C ARG A 130 1.34 -3.75 -3.20
N VAL A 131 0.41 -2.79 -3.28
CA VAL A 131 -0.18 -2.14 -2.12
C VAL A 131 -1.70 -2.21 -2.25
N TRP A 132 -2.35 -2.68 -1.19
CA TRP A 132 -3.80 -2.74 -1.08
C TRP A 132 -4.35 -1.36 -0.71
N PHE A 133 -5.48 -0.94 -1.27
CA PHE A 133 -6.05 0.37 -0.93
C PHE A 133 -7.55 0.33 -0.65
N ALA A 134 -7.96 1.25 0.21
CA ALA A 134 -9.33 1.69 0.38
C ALA A 134 -9.36 3.23 0.30
N THR A 135 -10.33 3.79 -0.42
CA THR A 135 -10.46 5.23 -0.58
C THR A 135 -11.92 5.65 -0.72
N ASP A 136 -12.26 6.77 -0.10
CA ASP A 136 -13.51 7.52 -0.26
C ASP A 136 -13.30 8.77 -1.13
N ARG A 137 -12.24 8.79 -1.94
CA ARG A 137 -12.06 9.76 -3.01
C ARG A 137 -12.96 9.41 -4.18
N ARG A 138 -13.52 10.44 -4.82
CA ARG A 138 -14.24 10.26 -6.08
C ARG A 138 -13.28 9.73 -7.14
N VAL A 139 -13.63 8.57 -7.68
CA VAL A 139 -12.92 8.01 -8.83
C VAL A 139 -13.15 8.93 -10.03
N VAL A 140 -12.07 9.38 -10.65
CA VAL A 140 -12.11 10.03 -11.95
C VAL A 140 -11.80 8.97 -12.97
N ARG A 141 -12.80 8.63 -13.78
CA ARG A 141 -12.68 7.60 -14.79
C ARG A 141 -12.42 8.19 -16.16
N ASP A 142 -11.62 7.48 -16.95
CA ASP A 142 -11.56 7.65 -18.40
C ASP A 142 -12.18 6.40 -19.02
N GLY A 143 -13.43 6.50 -19.48
CA GLY A 143 -14.29 5.34 -19.70
C GLY A 143 -14.65 4.65 -18.37
N ASP A 144 -14.49 3.33 -18.30
CA ASP A 144 -14.54 2.52 -17.06
C ASP A 144 -13.15 2.43 -16.34
N ALA A 145 -12.06 3.04 -16.83
CA ALA A 145 -10.72 2.93 -16.23
C ALA A 145 -10.67 3.80 -14.99
N VAL A 146 -9.97 3.38 -13.96
CA VAL A 146 -9.52 4.34 -12.95
C VAL A 146 -8.38 5.16 -13.56
N HIS A 147 -8.66 6.42 -13.92
CA HIS A 147 -7.62 7.33 -14.38
C HIS A 147 -6.85 7.89 -13.18
N HIS A 148 -7.56 8.41 -12.18
CA HIS A 148 -7.02 8.76 -10.87
C HIS A 148 -8.14 8.87 -9.85
N PHE A 149 -7.77 9.10 -8.58
CA PHE A 149 -8.72 9.46 -7.53
C PHE A 149 -8.60 10.96 -7.21
N SER A 150 -9.75 11.64 -7.18
CA SER A 150 -9.79 13.09 -6.96
C SER A 150 -9.17 13.47 -5.62
N SER A 151 -8.47 14.62 -5.59
CA SER A 151 -7.99 15.23 -4.35
C SER A 151 -8.99 16.17 -3.70
N LEU A 152 -10.04 16.54 -4.43
CA LEU A 152 -11.01 17.56 -4.00
C LEU A 152 -12.36 16.93 -3.62
N GLU A 153 -12.77 15.92 -4.38
CA GLU A 153 -14.13 15.44 -4.35
C GLU A 153 -14.22 14.09 -3.63
N PRO A 154 -15.00 14.00 -2.54
CA PRO A 154 -15.29 12.73 -1.89
C PRO A 154 -16.28 11.88 -2.72
N ALA A 155 -16.31 10.59 -2.42
CA ALA A 155 -17.33 9.64 -2.86
C ALA A 155 -18.23 9.25 -1.68
N ASP A 156 -19.45 8.82 -1.99
CA ASP A 156 -20.39 8.31 -0.97
C ASP A 156 -20.04 6.88 -0.50
N GLU A 157 -19.24 6.15 -1.28
CA GLU A 157 -18.87 4.76 -1.04
C GLU A 157 -17.35 4.56 -1.04
N ILE A 158 -16.89 3.53 -0.33
CA ILE A 158 -15.48 3.11 -0.34
C ILE A 158 -15.18 2.36 -1.64
N THR A 159 -14.18 2.82 -2.36
CA THR A 159 -13.54 2.05 -3.43
C THR A 159 -12.38 1.27 -2.86
N TYR A 160 -12.37 -0.04 -3.11
CA TYR A 160 -11.27 -0.93 -2.77
C TYR A 160 -10.43 -1.22 -4.01
N GLY A 161 -9.17 -1.62 -3.82
CA GLY A 161 -8.35 -2.02 -4.94
C GLY A 161 -6.92 -2.37 -4.60
N VAL A 162 -6.11 -2.51 -5.64
CA VAL A 162 -4.66 -2.68 -5.55
C VAL A 162 -3.96 -1.68 -6.45
N CYS A 163 -2.82 -1.18 -6.00
CA CYS A 163 -1.90 -0.45 -6.85
C CYS A 163 -0.52 -1.08 -6.80
N ASN A 164 0.22 -0.97 -7.89
CA ASN A 164 1.62 -1.40 -7.94
C ASN A 164 2.51 -0.17 -7.99
N VAL A 165 3.53 -0.13 -7.15
CA VAL A 165 4.53 0.94 -7.12
C VAL A 165 5.88 0.35 -7.49
N PHE A 166 6.51 0.94 -8.50
CA PHE A 166 7.86 0.58 -8.91
C PHE A 166 8.89 1.24 -7.99
N ILE A 167 9.86 0.45 -7.53
CA ILE A 167 10.97 0.86 -6.66
C ILE A 167 12.29 0.62 -7.40
N PRO A 168 13.05 1.65 -7.81
CA PRO A 168 14.26 1.47 -8.61
C PRO A 168 15.42 0.82 -7.83
N GLU A 169 16.42 0.26 -8.54
CA GLU A 169 17.63 -0.31 -7.92
C GLU A 169 18.36 0.67 -6.99
N SER A 170 18.33 1.94 -7.37
CA SER A 170 18.99 3.08 -6.73
C SER A 170 18.23 3.60 -5.50
N HIS A 171 17.07 3.00 -5.17
CA HIS A 171 16.27 3.36 -4.01
C HIS A 171 17.09 3.28 -2.72
N LYS A 172 16.90 4.27 -1.86
CA LYS A 172 17.53 4.34 -0.54
C LYS A 172 16.45 4.26 0.52
N PRO A 173 16.63 3.45 1.57
CA PRO A 173 15.70 3.44 2.69
C PRO A 173 15.40 4.85 3.16
N GLY A 174 14.12 5.19 3.26
CA GLY A 174 13.70 6.53 3.64
C GLY A 174 13.52 7.55 2.51
N SER A 175 13.67 7.16 1.24
CA SER A 175 13.53 8.06 0.10
C SER A 175 12.30 7.73 -0.75
N THR A 176 11.53 8.74 -1.18
CA THR A 176 10.57 8.57 -2.30
C THR A 176 11.18 8.97 -3.65
N GLY A 177 12.43 9.42 -3.65
CA GLY A 177 13.16 9.88 -4.82
C GLY A 177 13.85 11.23 -4.61
N THR A 178 14.95 11.44 -5.31
CA THR A 178 15.62 12.74 -5.38
C THR A 178 14.84 13.66 -6.33
N PRO A 179 14.52 14.91 -5.93
CA PRO A 179 13.85 15.86 -6.82
C PRO A 179 14.55 16.00 -8.18
N PHE A 180 13.77 16.00 -9.26
CA PHE A 180 14.24 15.98 -10.65
C PHE A 180 15.35 17.00 -10.96
N TRP A 181 15.20 18.23 -10.46
CA TRP A 181 16.20 19.31 -10.63
C TRP A 181 17.56 18.97 -10.02
N ARG A 182 17.60 18.35 -8.83
CA ARG A 182 18.85 17.89 -8.20
C ARG A 182 19.45 16.69 -8.95
N ARG A 183 18.62 15.83 -9.53
CA ARG A 183 19.07 14.67 -10.32
C ARG A 183 19.81 15.11 -11.60
N TRP A 184 19.26 16.10 -12.31
CA TRP A 184 19.85 16.68 -13.52
C TRP A 184 21.21 17.36 -13.24
N ILE A 185 21.33 18.09 -12.12
CA ILE A 185 22.60 18.75 -11.73
C ILE A 185 23.67 17.71 -11.34
N CYS A 186 23.30 16.60 -10.70
CA CYS A 186 24.25 15.61 -10.18
C CYS A 186 24.46 14.38 -11.09
N LEU A 187 23.83 14.33 -12.27
CA LEU A 187 23.88 13.17 -13.20
C LEU A 187 23.58 11.82 -12.51
N LYS A 188 22.68 11.81 -11.53
CA LYS A 188 22.32 10.60 -10.77
C LYS A 188 21.26 9.77 -11.51
N ALA A 189 21.32 8.44 -11.35
CA ALA A 189 20.25 7.54 -11.79
C ALA A 189 18.91 7.89 -11.10
N ASP A 190 17.80 7.57 -11.76
CA ASP A 190 16.45 7.80 -11.23
C ASP A 190 16.19 6.89 -10.03
N ASP A 191 16.09 7.48 -8.84
CA ASP A 191 15.77 6.81 -7.57
C ASP A 191 14.31 7.04 -7.13
N SER A 192 13.47 7.62 -8.00
CA SER A 192 12.08 7.90 -7.66
C SER A 192 11.19 6.67 -7.74
N LEU A 193 10.38 6.51 -6.70
CA LEU A 193 9.28 5.55 -6.68
C LEU A 193 8.18 6.08 -7.58
N LYS A 194 7.55 5.18 -8.35
CA LYS A 194 6.53 5.55 -9.31
C LYS A 194 5.32 4.67 -9.15
N LEU A 195 4.16 5.28 -8.94
CA LEU A 195 2.91 4.58 -9.09
C LEU A 195 2.82 4.07 -10.53
N HIS A 196 2.69 2.76 -10.64
CA HIS A 196 2.70 2.08 -11.91
C HIS A 196 1.28 1.84 -12.42
N SER A 197 0.44 1.21 -11.60
CA SER A 197 -0.96 0.92 -11.98
C SER A 197 -1.91 1.01 -10.78
N ILE A 198 -3.18 1.26 -11.07
CA ILE A 198 -4.30 1.30 -10.12
C ILE A 198 -5.40 0.39 -10.65
N HIS A 199 -5.88 -0.52 -9.82
CA HIS A 199 -7.00 -1.41 -10.15
C HIS A 199 -8.03 -1.36 -9.03
N ASP A 200 -9.21 -0.79 -9.29
CA ASP A 200 -10.34 -0.94 -8.39
C ASP A 200 -10.88 -2.37 -8.45
N LEU A 201 -11.28 -2.87 -7.28
CA LEU A 201 -11.74 -4.23 -7.09
C LEU A 201 -13.12 -4.20 -6.41
N PRO A 202 -14.04 -5.09 -6.83
CA PRO A 202 -15.20 -5.42 -6.01
C PRO A 202 -14.75 -5.83 -4.60
N ALA A 203 -15.50 -5.41 -3.59
CA ALA A 203 -15.10 -5.58 -2.20
C ALA A 203 -14.86 -7.06 -1.83
N ASP A 204 -15.70 -7.97 -2.30
CA ASP A 204 -15.55 -9.41 -2.10
C ASP A 204 -14.23 -9.95 -2.68
N VAL A 205 -13.86 -9.48 -3.88
CA VAL A 205 -12.59 -9.83 -4.54
C VAL A 205 -11.40 -9.26 -3.77
N PHE A 206 -11.48 -8.01 -3.31
CA PHE A 206 -10.44 -7.38 -2.50
C PHE A 206 -10.17 -8.18 -1.21
N TRP A 207 -11.22 -8.50 -0.45
CA TRP A 207 -11.07 -9.21 0.83
C TRP A 207 -10.57 -10.64 0.63
N ALA A 208 -11.07 -11.36 -0.38
CA ALA A 208 -10.60 -12.70 -0.69
C ALA A 208 -9.12 -12.70 -1.13
N GLY A 209 -8.72 -11.72 -1.93
CA GLY A 209 -7.33 -11.55 -2.37
C GLY A 209 -6.38 -11.24 -1.22
N LEU A 210 -6.72 -10.25 -0.39
CA LEU A 210 -5.92 -9.86 0.78
C LEU A 210 -5.76 -11.02 1.76
N ASN A 211 -6.86 -11.73 2.05
CA ASN A 211 -6.85 -12.89 2.93
C ASN A 211 -5.97 -14.02 2.40
N ARG A 212 -6.08 -14.33 1.09
CA ARG A 212 -5.22 -15.34 0.47
C ARG A 212 -3.76 -14.95 0.57
N LYS A 213 -3.42 -13.69 0.27
CA LYS A 213 -2.04 -13.22 0.28
C LYS A 213 -1.46 -13.26 1.69
N LEU A 214 -2.21 -12.80 2.69
CA LEU A 214 -1.81 -12.92 4.09
C LEU A 214 -1.64 -14.39 4.52
N SER A 215 -2.49 -15.29 4.05
CA SER A 215 -2.40 -16.73 4.35
C SER A 215 -1.17 -17.41 3.74
N SER A 216 -0.51 -16.80 2.76
CA SER A 216 0.76 -17.31 2.21
C SER A 216 1.94 -17.17 3.18
N TRP A 217 1.84 -16.26 4.15
CA TRP A 217 2.76 -16.16 5.27
C TRP A 217 2.43 -17.25 6.30
N TRP A 218 3.15 -18.37 6.19
CA TRP A 218 2.81 -19.62 6.90
C TRP A 218 3.41 -19.72 8.31
N LYS A 219 4.45 -18.94 8.64
CA LYS A 219 5.00 -18.92 10.00
C LYS A 219 4.14 -18.07 10.92
N GLU A 220 4.01 -18.53 12.15
CA GLU A 220 3.36 -17.75 13.22
C GLU A 220 4.09 -16.42 13.41
N GLY A 221 3.32 -15.34 13.45
CA GLY A 221 3.81 -13.97 13.58
C GLY A 221 4.20 -13.29 12.26
N GLU A 222 4.13 -13.98 11.11
CA GLU A 222 4.45 -13.39 9.80
C GLU A 222 3.21 -12.87 9.03
N ARG A 223 1.98 -13.19 9.47
CA ARG A 223 0.73 -12.67 8.87
C ARG A 223 0.43 -11.24 9.33
N ASN A 224 1.38 -10.33 9.16
CA ASN A 224 1.25 -8.93 9.52
C ASN A 224 0.57 -8.15 8.39
N LEU A 225 -0.37 -7.28 8.74
CA LEU A 225 -0.92 -6.27 7.84
C LEU A 225 -0.48 -4.90 8.31
N PHE A 226 0.30 -4.21 7.48
CA PHE A 226 0.69 -2.83 7.68
C PHE A 226 -0.36 -1.93 7.04
N VAL A 227 -0.80 -0.89 7.74
CA VAL A 227 -1.84 0.04 7.26
C VAL A 227 -1.33 1.47 7.40
N TYR A 228 -1.19 2.15 6.27
CA TYR A 228 -0.82 3.56 6.23
C TYR A 228 -2.05 4.46 6.08
N ILE A 229 -2.17 5.48 6.94
CA ILE A 229 -3.17 6.53 6.84
C ILE A 229 -2.43 7.86 6.69
N HIS A 230 -2.56 8.48 5.52
CA HIS A 230 -1.78 9.67 5.18
C HIS A 230 -2.27 10.94 5.90
N GLY A 231 -1.41 11.96 5.91
CA GLY A 231 -1.69 13.30 6.42
C GLY A 231 -2.36 14.26 5.42
N TYR A 232 -2.34 15.55 5.74
CA TYR A 232 -2.87 16.63 4.89
C TYR A 232 -2.02 16.83 3.63
N ASN A 233 -2.60 17.40 2.57
CA ASN A 233 -1.88 17.74 1.34
C ASN A 233 -1.17 16.55 0.67
N VAL A 234 -1.85 15.40 0.58
CA VAL A 234 -1.35 14.18 -0.05
C VAL A 234 -2.30 13.74 -1.17
N SER A 235 -1.81 13.54 -2.39
CA SER A 235 -2.61 12.92 -3.46
C SER A 235 -2.75 11.41 -3.25
N PHE A 236 -3.68 10.75 -3.95
CA PHE A 236 -3.79 9.30 -3.90
C PHE A 236 -2.47 8.61 -4.29
N GLU A 237 -1.81 9.12 -5.33
CA GLU A 237 -0.54 8.60 -5.85
C GLU A 237 0.59 8.75 -4.82
N GLN A 238 0.64 9.90 -4.13
CA GLN A 238 1.61 10.12 -3.06
C GLN A 238 1.36 9.19 -1.87
N ALA A 239 0.09 8.94 -1.52
CA ALA A 239 -0.27 7.99 -0.47
C ALA A 239 0.14 6.55 -0.84
N ALA A 240 -0.10 6.14 -2.08
CA ALA A 240 0.31 4.84 -2.61
C ALA A 240 1.84 4.67 -2.59
N ILE A 241 2.58 5.68 -3.05
CA ILE A 241 4.06 5.68 -3.01
C ILE A 241 4.57 5.60 -1.57
N GLY A 242 4.01 6.40 -0.65
CA GLY A 242 4.40 6.37 0.76
C GLY A 242 4.13 5.02 1.42
N ALA A 243 2.99 4.40 1.13
CA ALA A 243 2.69 3.06 1.61
C ALA A 243 3.68 2.02 1.07
N ALA A 244 3.92 2.00 -0.24
CA ALA A 244 4.89 1.09 -0.87
C ALA A 244 6.29 1.25 -0.27
N GLN A 245 6.72 2.49 -0.07
CA GLN A 245 8.00 2.81 0.54
C GLN A 245 8.10 2.25 1.97
N ILE A 246 7.09 2.47 2.81
CA ILE A 246 7.03 1.94 4.18
C ILE A 246 7.11 0.40 4.13
N GLY A 247 6.25 -0.25 3.34
CA GLY A 247 6.22 -1.71 3.23
C GLY A 247 7.57 -2.29 2.78
N TYR A 248 8.20 -1.68 1.77
CA TYR A 248 9.48 -2.12 1.24
C TYR A 248 10.64 -1.90 2.22
N ASP A 249 10.71 -0.72 2.83
CA ASP A 249 11.82 -0.34 3.71
C ASP A 249 11.77 -1.04 5.07
N LEU A 250 10.57 -1.40 5.55
CA LEU A 250 10.40 -2.15 6.79
C LEU A 250 11.06 -3.52 6.75
N LYS A 251 11.03 -4.23 5.61
CA LYS A 251 11.58 -5.58 5.47
C LYS A 251 11.06 -6.56 6.55
N VAL A 252 9.80 -6.38 6.96
CA VAL A 252 9.10 -7.28 7.88
C VAL A 252 8.10 -8.10 7.06
N PRO A 253 8.01 -9.43 7.28
CA PRO A 253 7.00 -10.28 6.63
C PRO A 253 5.58 -9.75 6.82
N GLY A 254 4.81 -9.67 5.73
CA GLY A 254 3.44 -9.19 5.76
C GLY A 254 3.01 -8.46 4.47
N GLU A 255 1.78 -7.94 4.50
CA GLU A 255 1.19 -7.16 3.41
C GLU A 255 1.02 -5.69 3.80
N ILE A 256 1.04 -4.79 2.82
CA ILE A 256 0.87 -3.34 3.03
C ILE A 256 -0.43 -2.83 2.40
N ALA A 257 -1.21 -2.12 3.19
CA ALA A 257 -2.42 -1.43 2.77
C ALA A 257 -2.35 0.06 3.11
N PHE A 258 -3.17 0.89 2.45
CA PHE A 258 -3.39 2.27 2.87
C PHE A 258 -4.85 2.70 2.76
N TYR A 259 -5.23 3.63 3.62
CA TYR A 259 -6.47 4.38 3.49
C TYR A 259 -6.16 5.76 2.92
N SER A 260 -6.83 6.11 1.81
CA SER A 260 -6.68 7.42 1.19
C SER A 260 -7.96 8.24 1.27
N TRP A 261 -7.93 9.30 2.07
CA TRP A 261 -9.02 10.26 2.21
C TRP A 261 -8.79 11.49 1.32
N PRO A 262 -9.81 12.26 0.90
CA PRO A 262 -9.65 13.38 -0.03
C PRO A 262 -8.93 14.55 0.65
N SER A 263 -7.61 14.58 0.57
CA SER A 263 -6.80 15.73 0.96
C SER A 263 -6.36 16.51 -0.28
N HIS A 264 -6.62 17.80 -0.27
CA HIS A 264 -6.29 18.78 -1.29
C HIS A 264 -4.77 18.81 -1.40
N ALA A 265 -4.22 18.29 -2.50
CA ALA A 265 -2.78 18.31 -2.81
C ALA A 265 -2.26 19.75 -3.12
N SER A 266 -2.75 20.75 -2.38
CA SER A 266 -2.35 22.16 -2.38
C SER A 266 -2.11 22.67 -0.95
N PRO A 267 -0.94 23.28 -0.65
CA PRO A 267 -0.63 23.85 0.67
C PRO A 267 -1.53 25.01 1.12
N ILE A 268 -2.31 25.61 0.21
CA ILE A 268 -3.10 26.83 0.47
C ILE A 268 -4.43 26.48 1.18
N GLU A 269 -4.91 25.23 1.11
CA GLU A 269 -6.28 24.86 1.45
C GLU A 269 -6.41 23.97 2.70
N TYR A 270 -5.57 24.21 3.71
CA TYR A 270 -5.59 23.42 4.95
C TYR A 270 -6.98 23.33 5.63
N SER A 271 -7.82 24.37 5.54
CA SER A 271 -9.17 24.34 6.15
C SER A 271 -10.15 23.47 5.36
N ALA A 272 -9.90 23.23 4.06
CA ALA A 272 -10.67 22.29 3.28
C ALA A 272 -10.35 20.85 3.70
N ASP A 273 -9.06 20.54 3.95
CA ASP A 273 -8.62 19.24 4.45
C ASP A 273 -9.19 18.91 5.84
N GLU A 274 -9.32 19.91 6.72
CA GLU A 274 -10.00 19.72 8.01
C GLU A 274 -11.48 19.34 7.86
N ALA A 275 -12.15 19.86 6.83
CA ALA A 275 -13.54 19.51 6.55
C ALA A 275 -13.66 18.12 5.94
N THR A 276 -12.78 17.76 4.99
CA THR A 276 -12.85 16.47 4.28
C THR A 276 -12.45 15.29 5.16
N ILE A 277 -11.46 15.43 6.05
CA ILE A 277 -11.10 14.35 7.00
C ILE A 277 -12.28 14.01 7.91
N GLY A 278 -13.08 15.02 8.32
CA GLY A 278 -14.30 14.82 9.10
C GLY A 278 -15.35 13.99 8.34
N GLY A 279 -15.52 14.27 7.04
CA GLY A 279 -16.40 13.48 6.16
C GLY A 279 -15.94 12.03 5.99
N SER A 280 -14.63 11.79 6.08
CA SER A 280 -14.01 10.47 5.86
C SER A 280 -14.10 9.52 7.07
N VAL A 281 -14.52 10.02 8.25
CA VAL A 281 -14.50 9.27 9.51
C VAL A 281 -15.35 7.99 9.44
N GLN A 282 -16.52 8.06 8.81
CA GLN A 282 -17.41 6.90 8.70
C GLN A 282 -16.81 5.81 7.81
N HIS A 283 -16.30 6.19 6.64
CA HIS A 283 -15.68 5.27 5.69
C HIS A 283 -14.39 4.67 6.27
N MET A 284 -13.58 5.47 6.96
CA MET A 284 -12.39 4.99 7.66
C MET A 284 -12.74 3.98 8.77
N ALA A 285 -13.78 4.24 9.56
CA ALA A 285 -14.27 3.30 10.58
C ALA A 285 -14.68 1.96 9.95
N HIS A 286 -15.47 2.00 8.87
CA HIS A 286 -15.87 0.79 8.15
C HIS A 286 -14.67 0.01 7.60
N PHE A 287 -13.66 0.70 7.05
CA PHE A 287 -12.45 0.05 6.56
C PHE A 287 -11.68 -0.65 7.69
N LEU A 288 -11.44 0.04 8.81
CA LEU A 288 -10.71 -0.53 9.96
C LEU A 288 -11.42 -1.75 10.55
N SER A 289 -12.74 -1.67 10.73
CA SER A 289 -13.55 -2.81 11.18
C SER A 289 -13.50 -3.97 10.19
N ALA A 290 -13.57 -3.69 8.88
CA ALA A 290 -13.50 -4.72 7.85
C ALA A 290 -12.11 -5.37 7.76
N LEU A 291 -11.01 -4.62 7.93
CA LEU A 291 -9.67 -5.18 8.03
C LEU A 291 -9.58 -6.20 9.18
N SER A 292 -10.05 -5.83 10.37
CA SER A 292 -10.04 -6.72 11.54
C SER A 292 -10.91 -7.96 11.35
N ALA A 293 -12.02 -7.85 10.60
CA ALA A 293 -12.97 -8.95 10.42
C ALA A 293 -12.66 -9.87 9.23
N ARG A 294 -12.00 -9.37 8.17
CA ARG A 294 -11.93 -10.07 6.87
C ARG A 294 -10.52 -10.31 6.34
N SER A 295 -9.52 -9.55 6.80
CA SER A 295 -8.16 -9.66 6.23
C SER A 295 -7.47 -10.99 6.54
N GLY A 296 -7.81 -11.67 7.64
CA GLY A 296 -7.06 -12.84 8.09
C GLY A 296 -5.67 -12.53 8.67
N ALA A 297 -5.36 -11.25 8.90
CA ALA A 297 -4.12 -10.83 9.55
C ALA A 297 -4.08 -11.32 11.01
N GLU A 298 -2.90 -11.76 11.46
CA GLU A 298 -2.64 -12.01 12.89
C GLU A 298 -2.46 -10.70 13.64
N ARG A 299 -1.81 -9.72 13.01
CA ARG A 299 -1.58 -8.38 13.57
C ARG A 299 -1.84 -7.32 12.51
N ILE A 300 -2.53 -6.25 12.92
CA ILE A 300 -2.72 -5.05 12.10
C ILE A 300 -1.88 -3.93 12.72
N HIS A 301 -0.81 -3.52 12.04
CA HIS A 301 0.07 -2.43 12.44
C HIS A 301 -0.32 -1.15 11.69
N LEU A 302 -0.39 -0.03 12.41
CA LEU A 302 -0.89 1.23 11.87
C LEU A 302 0.19 2.31 11.86
N PHE A 303 0.33 2.98 10.73
CA PHE A 303 1.15 4.17 10.54
C PHE A 303 0.22 5.34 10.21
N VAL A 304 -0.04 6.20 11.20
CA VAL A 304 -1.02 7.28 11.06
C VAL A 304 -0.31 8.61 11.08
N HIS A 305 -0.29 9.31 9.95
CA HIS A 305 0.52 10.51 9.77
C HIS A 305 -0.29 11.81 9.91
N SER A 306 0.28 12.78 10.63
CA SER A 306 -0.17 14.17 10.66
C SER A 306 -1.69 14.29 10.91
N MET A 307 -2.42 14.98 10.04
CA MET A 307 -3.88 15.18 10.15
C MET A 307 -4.69 13.87 10.07
N GLY A 308 -4.14 12.80 9.50
CA GLY A 308 -4.76 11.47 9.49
C GLY A 308 -5.06 10.94 10.89
N ASN A 309 -4.31 11.39 11.91
CA ASN A 309 -4.55 11.06 13.32
C ASN A 309 -5.91 11.56 13.81
N ARG A 310 -6.40 12.70 13.32
CA ARG A 310 -7.72 13.23 13.67
C ARG A 310 -8.83 12.31 13.19
N GLY A 311 -8.75 11.89 11.93
CA GLY A 311 -9.70 10.96 11.31
C GLY A 311 -9.66 9.59 11.99
N PHE A 312 -8.46 9.05 12.18
CA PHE A 312 -8.24 7.74 12.81
C PHE A 312 -8.82 7.68 14.23
N LEU A 313 -8.47 8.62 15.10
CA LEU A 313 -8.98 8.62 16.49
C LEU A 313 -10.50 8.77 16.53
N SER A 314 -11.08 9.59 15.64
CA SER A 314 -12.53 9.76 15.55
C SER A 314 -13.23 8.52 14.98
N ALA A 315 -12.57 7.79 14.06
CA ALA A 315 -13.07 6.53 13.53
C ALA A 315 -13.13 5.46 14.62
N LEU A 316 -12.12 5.37 15.49
CA LEU A 316 -12.13 4.47 16.65
C LEU A 316 -13.29 4.77 17.62
N GLU A 317 -13.51 6.04 17.96
CA GLU A 317 -14.66 6.44 18.78
C GLU A 317 -15.99 6.02 18.14
N ARG A 318 -16.10 6.17 16.82
CA ARG A 318 -17.29 5.77 16.05
C ARG A 318 -17.53 4.26 16.09
N ILE A 319 -16.48 3.44 15.92
CA ILE A 319 -16.57 1.97 16.00
C ILE A 319 -17.21 1.56 17.35
N VAL A 320 -16.78 2.19 18.44
CA VAL A 320 -17.34 1.92 19.77
C VAL A 320 -18.75 2.45 19.94
N ALA A 321 -19.04 3.65 19.45
CA ALA A 321 -20.37 4.23 19.49
C ALA A 321 -21.39 3.37 18.70
N ASN A 322 -20.94 2.72 17.62
CA ASN A 322 -21.75 1.80 16.81
C ASN A 322 -21.86 0.38 17.41
N HIS A 323 -21.21 0.12 18.55
CA HIS A 323 -21.13 -1.21 19.18
C HIS A 323 -20.50 -2.27 18.25
N GLU A 324 -19.61 -1.84 17.36
CA GLU A 324 -18.83 -2.76 16.54
C GLU A 324 -17.73 -3.44 17.39
N PRO A 325 -17.30 -4.66 17.01
CA PRO A 325 -16.26 -5.38 17.74
C PRO A 325 -15.00 -4.54 17.91
N GLN A 326 -14.37 -4.63 19.09
CA GLN A 326 -13.08 -3.98 19.31
C GLN A 326 -12.04 -4.51 18.33
N LEU A 327 -11.32 -3.60 17.68
CA LEU A 327 -10.16 -3.95 16.87
C LEU A 327 -9.07 -4.58 17.75
N SER A 328 -8.41 -5.60 17.20
CA SER A 328 -7.17 -6.17 17.75
C SER A 328 -6.00 -5.68 16.91
N LEU A 329 -5.30 -4.67 17.41
CA LEU A 329 -4.20 -3.99 16.72
C LEU A 329 -2.85 -4.48 17.27
N GLY A 330 -1.84 -4.52 16.41
CA GLY A 330 -0.45 -4.74 16.80
C GLY A 330 0.17 -3.43 17.31
N GLN A 331 1.11 -2.89 16.55
CA GLN A 331 1.76 -1.61 16.81
C GLN A 331 0.95 -0.45 16.20
N VAL A 332 0.71 0.61 16.96
CA VAL A 332 0.11 1.85 16.44
C VAL A 332 1.12 2.99 16.57
N PHE A 333 1.61 3.47 15.42
CA PHE A 333 2.52 4.60 15.34
C PHE A 333 1.73 5.87 15.00
N PHE A 334 1.66 6.79 15.97
CA PHE A 334 1.16 8.14 15.80
C PHE A 334 2.31 9.01 15.27
N CYS A 335 2.37 9.19 13.96
CA CYS A 335 3.48 9.84 13.27
C CYS A 335 3.21 11.34 13.11
N ALA A 336 4.00 12.19 13.79
CA ALA A 336 3.89 13.64 13.74
C ALA A 336 2.44 14.19 13.85
N PRO A 337 1.64 13.82 14.88
CA PRO A 337 0.21 14.09 14.85
C PRO A 337 -0.12 15.58 14.86
N ASP A 338 -0.85 16.02 13.83
CA ASP A 338 -1.45 17.34 13.80
C ASP A 338 -2.83 17.26 14.47
N GLU A 339 -2.85 17.15 15.79
CA GLU A 339 -4.06 17.12 16.63
C GLU A 339 -3.83 18.01 17.85
N ASP A 340 -4.89 18.60 18.39
CA ASP A 340 -4.82 19.38 19.63
C ASP A 340 -4.43 18.47 20.81
N VAL A 341 -3.53 18.93 21.68
CA VAL A 341 -3.00 18.10 22.79
C VAL A 341 -4.10 17.62 23.74
N ARG A 342 -5.13 18.44 24.01
CA ARG A 342 -6.23 18.03 24.91
C ARG A 342 -7.11 16.99 24.22
N THR A 343 -7.47 17.25 22.97
CA THR A 343 -8.28 16.34 22.15
C THR A 343 -7.59 14.98 21.97
N PHE A 344 -6.31 14.98 21.63
CA PHE A 344 -5.53 13.75 21.51
C PHE A 344 -5.44 13.02 22.83
N ARG A 345 -5.17 13.72 23.95
CA ARG A 345 -5.12 13.09 25.28
C ARG A 345 -6.45 12.42 25.64
N ASP A 346 -7.57 13.10 25.42
CA ASP A 346 -8.89 12.56 25.73
C ASP A 346 -9.20 11.31 24.89
N LYS A 347 -8.99 11.38 23.56
CA LYS A 347 -9.25 10.27 22.64
C LYS A 347 -8.30 9.08 22.84
N SER A 348 -7.01 9.35 23.05
CA SER A 348 -5.98 8.31 23.20
C SER A 348 -5.96 7.66 24.58
N THR A 349 -6.42 8.35 25.64
CA THR A 349 -6.59 7.72 26.97
C THR A 349 -7.81 6.82 26.99
N ARG A 350 -8.87 7.18 26.26
CA ARG A 350 -10.09 6.38 26.11
C ARG A 350 -10.00 5.33 25.01
N PHE A 351 -8.79 5.06 24.49
CA PHE A 351 -8.54 4.16 23.37
C PHE A 351 -9.16 2.79 23.65
N PRO A 352 -10.34 2.52 23.06
CA PRO A 352 -11.18 1.44 23.54
C PRO A 352 -10.86 0.12 22.82
N HIS A 353 -9.79 0.11 22.02
CA HIS A 353 -9.36 -1.03 21.23
C HIS A 353 -8.10 -1.62 21.81
N ARG A 354 -7.92 -2.93 21.64
CA ARG A 354 -6.71 -3.60 22.09
C ARG A 354 -5.60 -3.27 21.10
N SER A 355 -4.49 -2.74 21.59
CA SER A 355 -3.25 -2.60 20.83
C SER A 355 -2.12 -3.23 21.63
N GLU A 356 -1.23 -3.98 20.97
CA GLU A 356 -0.03 -4.49 21.64
C GLU A 356 0.82 -3.34 22.19
N ARG A 357 1.03 -2.30 21.37
CA ARG A 357 1.80 -1.10 21.75
C ARG A 357 1.36 0.12 20.95
N ARG A 358 1.65 1.29 21.52
CA ARG A 358 1.40 2.61 20.93
C ARG A 358 2.64 3.46 21.07
N THR A 359 3.09 4.05 19.98
CA THR A 359 4.28 4.90 19.94
C THR A 359 3.92 6.25 19.32
N LEU A 360 4.31 7.32 19.99
CA LEU A 360 4.13 8.68 19.53
C LEU A 360 5.47 9.20 19.01
N LEU A 361 5.56 9.43 17.70
CA LEU A 361 6.73 10.01 17.05
C LEU A 361 6.52 11.52 16.91
N VAL A 362 7.42 12.31 17.51
CA VAL A 362 7.36 13.79 17.56
C VAL A 362 8.70 14.38 17.17
N SER A 363 8.71 15.63 16.72
CA SER A 363 9.95 16.33 16.38
C SER A 363 9.89 17.82 16.76
N PRO A 364 10.96 18.40 17.35
CA PRO A 364 11.07 19.85 17.54
C PRO A 364 11.27 20.59 16.21
N GLU A 365 11.70 19.89 15.17
CA GLU A 365 12.06 20.43 13.85
C GLU A 365 10.92 20.25 12.82
N ASP A 366 9.72 19.84 13.26
CA ASP A 366 8.55 19.67 12.40
C ASP A 366 7.88 21.01 12.07
N ASN A 367 8.33 21.60 10.97
CA ASN A 367 7.83 22.89 10.48
C ASN A 367 6.34 22.85 10.08
N ALA A 368 5.80 21.71 9.64
CA ALA A 368 4.41 21.64 9.21
C ALA A 368 3.46 21.66 10.41
N VAL A 369 3.78 20.91 11.47
CA VAL A 369 3.00 20.96 12.72
C VAL A 369 3.16 22.31 13.41
N PHE A 370 4.34 22.94 13.32
CA PHE A 370 4.55 24.31 13.78
C PHE A 370 3.65 25.31 13.03
N LEU A 371 3.55 25.23 11.70
CA LEU A 371 2.66 26.09 10.91
C LEU A 371 1.17 25.82 11.22
N SER A 372 0.79 24.57 11.51
CA SER A 372 -0.56 24.26 12.03
C SER A 372 -0.82 24.97 13.36
N ARG A 373 0.14 24.96 14.30
CA ARG A 373 0.02 25.67 15.58
C ARG A 373 -0.25 27.16 15.37
N GLU A 374 0.49 27.82 14.48
CA GLU A 374 0.26 29.24 14.16
C GLU A 374 -1.15 29.48 13.61
N LYS A 375 -1.62 28.62 12.70
CA LYS A 375 -2.97 28.73 12.12
C LYS A 375 -4.11 28.57 13.14
N HIS A 376 -3.86 27.86 14.24
CA HIS A 376 -4.85 27.61 15.30
C HIS A 376 -4.68 28.50 16.53
N GLY A 377 -4.16 29.71 16.35
CA GLY A 377 -4.01 30.66 17.45
C GLY A 377 -3.01 30.19 18.51
N GLN A 378 -1.94 29.51 18.06
CA GLN A 378 -0.83 29.00 18.89
C GLN A 378 -1.20 27.86 19.85
N LEU A 379 -2.36 27.23 19.67
CA LEU A 379 -2.75 26.05 20.44
C LEU A 379 -1.74 24.91 20.28
N PRO A 380 -1.33 24.22 21.37
CA PRO A 380 -0.36 23.14 21.30
C PRO A 380 -0.81 21.99 20.38
N ARG A 381 0.11 21.54 19.52
CA ARG A 381 -0.06 20.38 18.63
C ARG A 381 0.84 19.25 19.06
N VAL A 382 0.30 18.02 19.08
CA VAL A 382 0.97 16.84 19.64
C VAL A 382 2.29 16.52 18.93
N GLY A 383 2.33 16.64 17.61
CA GLY A 383 3.50 16.34 16.77
C GLY A 383 4.70 17.26 16.99
N TYR A 384 4.48 18.44 17.58
CA TYR A 384 5.51 19.47 17.79
C TYR A 384 6.02 19.46 19.23
N VAL A 385 7.34 19.47 19.39
CA VAL A 385 8.00 19.54 20.68
C VAL A 385 8.23 21.01 21.06
N SER A 386 7.59 21.45 22.15
CA SER A 386 7.73 22.83 22.65
C SER A 386 8.95 22.98 23.56
N SER A 387 9.23 24.21 24.02
CA SER A 387 10.27 24.47 25.03
C SER A 387 10.03 23.74 26.36
N GLU A 388 8.79 23.35 26.64
CA GLU A 388 8.43 22.57 27.84
C GLU A 388 8.65 21.05 27.66
N GLY A 389 9.05 20.63 26.45
CA GLY A 389 9.21 19.23 26.07
C GLY A 389 8.03 18.67 25.27
N PRO A 390 8.10 17.37 24.91
CA PRO A 390 7.08 16.72 24.11
C PRO A 390 5.83 16.37 24.94
N THR A 391 4.73 16.09 24.24
CA THR A 391 3.52 15.58 24.89
C THR A 391 3.75 14.14 25.40
N ILE A 392 3.55 13.93 26.70
CA ILE A 392 3.64 12.61 27.34
C ILE A 392 2.25 12.13 27.77
N ILE A 393 1.92 10.88 27.41
CA ILE A 393 0.63 10.23 27.73
C ILE A 393 0.90 8.82 28.22
N ASP A 394 0.29 8.47 29.34
CA ASP A 394 0.45 7.15 29.94
C ASP A 394 -0.01 6.04 28.98
N GLY A 395 0.82 5.01 28.85
CA GLY A 395 0.55 3.90 27.93
C GLY A 395 0.81 4.21 26.45
N ILE A 396 1.53 5.29 26.15
CA ILE A 396 2.07 5.61 24.81
C ILE A 396 3.56 5.92 24.97
N ASP A 397 4.41 5.21 24.24
CA ASP A 397 5.84 5.49 24.23
C ASP A 397 6.11 6.75 23.38
N THR A 398 6.47 7.86 24.02
CA THR A 398 6.86 9.09 23.30
C THR A 398 8.31 9.01 22.87
N VAL A 399 8.55 9.13 21.56
CA VAL A 399 9.87 9.13 20.93
C VAL A 399 10.04 10.43 20.17
N GLU A 400 10.92 11.28 20.69
CA GLU A 400 11.39 12.50 20.05
C GLU A 400 12.46 12.17 19.00
N VAL A 401 12.26 12.64 17.78
CA VAL A 401 13.20 12.48 16.67
C VAL A 401 13.78 13.84 16.33
N GLY A 402 15.11 13.97 16.39
CA GLY A 402 15.80 15.23 16.13
C GLY A 402 17.10 15.03 15.35
N GLY A 403 17.73 16.13 14.95
CA GLY A 403 19.01 16.09 14.23
C GLY A 403 18.86 16.06 12.71
N PHE A 404 17.81 16.70 12.18
CA PHE A 404 17.66 16.85 10.73
C PHE A 404 18.60 17.94 10.21
N GLY A 405 19.24 17.69 9.07
CA GLY A 405 20.03 18.73 8.39
C GLY A 405 19.14 19.87 7.86
N MET A 406 19.72 21.05 7.63
CA MET A 406 19.04 22.28 7.17
C MET A 406 18.12 22.11 5.93
N PHE A 407 18.32 21.04 5.15
CA PHE A 407 17.57 20.76 3.91
C PHE A 407 16.55 19.62 4.02
N ASN A 408 16.39 18.97 5.18
CA ASN A 408 15.45 17.87 5.35
C ASN A 408 14.22 18.37 6.10
N LEU A 409 13.10 18.51 5.38
CA LEU A 409 11.84 19.01 5.92
C LEU A 409 11.23 17.93 6.82
N GLY A 410 11.52 18.02 8.13
CA GLY A 410 11.24 17.04 9.17
C GLY A 410 9.77 16.81 9.50
N HIS A 411 8.88 16.71 8.52
CA HIS A 411 7.47 16.29 8.70
C HIS A 411 7.22 14.84 8.24
N GLY A 412 8.04 14.31 7.32
CA GLY A 412 7.97 12.93 6.82
C GLY A 412 8.98 11.96 7.48
N TYR A 413 9.63 12.37 8.57
CA TYR A 413 10.80 11.68 9.15
C TYR A 413 10.56 10.24 9.58
N PHE A 414 9.34 9.89 9.97
CA PHE A 414 9.00 8.53 10.38
C PHE A 414 9.26 7.51 9.27
N ALA A 415 9.10 7.93 8.01
CA ALA A 415 9.32 7.13 6.83
C ALA A 415 10.54 7.60 6.03
N SER A 416 11.29 8.62 6.48
CA SER A 416 12.47 9.12 5.75
C SER A 416 13.81 8.99 6.48
N ALA A 417 13.79 8.77 7.80
CA ALA A 417 14.99 8.53 8.58
C ALA A 417 15.23 7.02 8.76
N GLU A 418 16.33 6.50 8.20
CA GLU A 418 16.71 5.08 8.26
C GLU A 418 16.75 4.54 9.71
N ARG A 419 17.27 5.33 10.67
CA ARG A 419 17.29 4.98 12.09
C ARG A 419 15.89 4.81 12.68
N VAL A 420 14.93 5.64 12.26
CA VAL A 420 13.54 5.54 12.72
C VAL A 420 12.86 4.32 12.09
N ILE A 421 13.11 4.05 10.81
CA ILE A 421 12.62 2.83 10.13
C ILE A 421 13.15 1.56 10.83
N HIS A 422 14.43 1.54 11.22
CA HIS A 422 15.01 0.44 11.99
C HIS A 422 14.35 0.29 13.36
N ASP A 423 14.11 1.38 14.07
CA ASP A 423 13.44 1.35 15.38
C ASP A 423 11.99 0.84 15.29
N ILE A 424 11.28 1.23 14.23
CA ILE A 424 9.95 0.73 13.91
C ILE A 424 10.00 -0.77 13.59
N ARG A 425 10.98 -1.22 12.78
CA ARG A 425 11.19 -2.64 12.48
C ARG A 425 11.39 -3.44 13.77
N ASP A 426 12.20 -2.95 14.70
CA ASP A 426 12.44 -3.63 15.98
C ASP A 426 11.18 -3.69 16.85
N ALA A 427 10.42 -2.58 16.92
CA ALA A 427 9.14 -2.55 17.63
C ALA A 427 8.15 -3.59 17.10
N ILE A 428 8.06 -3.73 15.77
CA ILE A 428 7.15 -4.69 15.13
C ILE A 428 7.66 -6.12 15.32
N THR A 429 8.93 -6.36 15.04
CA THR A 429 9.52 -7.72 15.03
C THR A 429 9.55 -8.34 16.42
N PHE A 430 9.82 -7.54 17.45
CA PHE A 430 10.01 -8.04 18.81
C PHE A 430 8.91 -7.63 19.79
N GLY A 431 7.95 -6.77 19.40
CA GLY A 431 6.88 -6.29 20.27
C GLY A 431 7.37 -5.48 21.48
N ARG A 432 8.61 -4.99 21.44
CA ARG A 432 9.28 -4.36 22.59
C ARG A 432 8.84 -2.92 22.81
N PRO A 433 8.67 -2.47 24.08
CA PRO A 433 8.49 -1.06 24.39
C PRO A 433 9.76 -0.26 24.05
N ALA A 434 9.63 1.06 23.92
CA ALA A 434 10.75 1.96 23.62
C ALA A 434 11.95 1.81 24.57
N ALA A 435 11.73 1.48 25.84
CA ALA A 435 12.80 1.24 26.82
C ALA A 435 13.68 0.00 26.54
N GLU A 436 13.17 -0.95 25.76
CA GLU A 436 13.84 -2.23 25.46
C GLU A 436 14.31 -2.32 24.00
N ARG A 437 14.13 -1.24 23.23
CA ARG A 437 14.61 -1.13 21.83
C ARG A 437 16.03 -0.57 21.82
N GLU A 438 16.81 -0.94 20.80
CA GLU A 438 18.25 -0.61 20.72
C GLU A 438 18.49 0.88 20.39
N ILE A 439 17.60 1.48 19.60
CA ILE A 439 17.82 2.79 19.00
C ILE A 439 17.36 3.96 19.88
N PRO A 440 16.13 3.97 20.46
CA PRO A 440 15.66 5.08 21.27
C PRO A 440 16.40 5.12 22.60
N ARG A 441 16.94 6.29 22.95
CA ARG A 441 17.64 6.48 24.24
C ARG A 441 16.72 7.16 25.23
N PRO A 442 16.65 6.71 26.49
CA PRO A 442 15.83 7.37 27.50
C PRO A 442 16.34 8.80 27.75
N PHE A 443 15.42 9.76 27.81
CA PHE A 443 15.67 11.15 28.14
C PHE A 443 14.50 11.69 28.96
N ASN A 444 14.74 11.99 30.25
CA ASN A 444 13.70 12.37 31.20
C ASN A 444 12.52 11.39 31.24
N LYS A 445 11.36 11.78 30.68
CA LYS A 445 10.11 11.00 30.67
C LYS A 445 9.76 10.43 29.28
N HIS A 446 10.68 10.52 28.33
CA HIS A 446 10.49 10.06 26.95
C HIS A 446 11.78 9.47 26.39
N PHE A 447 11.78 9.16 25.10
CA PHE A 447 12.93 8.62 24.38
C PHE A 447 13.35 9.54 23.25
N VAL A 448 14.62 9.50 22.87
CA VAL A 448 15.17 10.32 21.78
C VAL A 448 15.86 9.44 20.75
N ILE A 449 15.59 9.70 19.47
CA ILE A 449 16.34 9.21 18.32
C ILE A 449 17.02 10.40 17.65
N ASP A 450 18.34 10.39 17.67
CA ASP A 450 19.16 11.34 16.91
C ASP A 450 19.46 10.76 15.52
N VAL A 451 19.01 11.44 14.47
CA VAL A 451 19.15 10.98 13.09
C VAL A 451 20.40 11.52 12.38
N ARG A 452 21.26 12.27 13.08
CA ARG A 452 22.54 12.72 12.50
C ARG A 452 23.38 11.51 12.09
N ASN A 453 23.94 11.59 10.88
CA ASN A 453 24.81 10.54 10.36
C ASN A 453 26.06 10.43 11.22
N ALA A 454 26.29 9.28 11.85
CA ALA A 454 27.53 8.96 12.58
C ALA A 454 28.81 9.00 11.71
N ARG A 455 28.69 9.29 10.40
CA ARG A 455 29.81 9.46 9.47
C ARG A 455 30.37 10.88 9.39
N GLU A 456 29.70 11.89 9.94
CA GLU A 456 30.24 13.26 9.99
C GLU A 456 31.18 13.50 11.18
N ASP A 457 31.19 12.60 12.17
CA ASP A 457 32.08 12.70 13.35
C ASP A 457 33.48 12.08 13.13
N ALA A 458 33.79 11.63 11.90
CA ALA A 458 35.04 10.92 11.57
C ALA A 458 35.90 11.60 10.48
N THR A 459 35.76 12.92 10.29
CA THR A 459 36.64 13.71 9.42
C THR A 459 37.20 14.94 10.12
#